data_AF-A0A6M4X8D3-F1
#
_entry.id   AF-A0A6M4X8D3-F1
#
_cell.length_a   1.000
_cell.length_b   1.000
_cell.length_c   1.000
_cell.angle_alpha   90.00
_cell.angle_beta   90.00
_cell.angle_gamma   90.00
#
_symmetry.space_group_name_H-M   'P 1'
#
loop_
_entity.id
_entity.type
_entity.pdbx_description
1 polymer ?
#
loop_
_entity_poly.entity_id
_entity_poly.type
_entity_poly.pdbx_seq_one_letter_code
_entity_poly.pdbx_strand_id
1 'polypeptide(L)'
;MRALARLEQENAQLRQAVNSHAVVDQAIGVLVAVHRIASAAGFEVLREVSQHTNVKLHTVAEMVIGWALGQSLPETVERELGQAVQCRSGQDDVPGRPQ
;
A
#
# COMPACT_ATOMS: atom_id res chain seq x y z
N MET A 1 -14.13 -30.01 -19.13
CA MET A 1 -13.73 -28.65 -19.60
C MET A 1 -14.14 -27.53 -18.63
N ARG A 2 -15.42 -27.40 -18.20
CA ARG A 2 -15.86 -26.28 -17.32
C ARG A 2 -15.23 -26.23 -15.92
N ALA A 3 -14.93 -27.38 -15.31
CA ALA A 3 -14.32 -27.42 -13.97
C ALA A 3 -12.85 -26.95 -13.97
N LEU A 4 -12.08 -27.31 -15.00
CA LEU A 4 -10.67 -26.93 -15.13
C LEU A 4 -10.51 -25.42 -15.29
N ALA A 5 -11.31 -24.81 -16.19
CA ALA A 5 -11.29 -23.36 -16.40
C ALA A 5 -11.67 -22.57 -15.15
N ARG A 6 -12.61 -23.09 -14.33
CA ARG A 6 -12.99 -22.48 -13.05
C ARG A 6 -11.85 -22.57 -12.03
N LEU A 7 -11.21 -23.74 -11.90
CA LEU A 7 -10.06 -23.94 -11.03
C LEU A 7 -8.86 -23.07 -11.43
N GLU A 8 -8.60 -22.92 -12.73
CA GLU A 8 -7.55 -22.03 -13.26
C GLU A 8 -7.85 -20.55 -12.98
N GLN A 9 -9.12 -20.15 -13.13
CA GLN A 9 -9.56 -18.78 -12.82
C GLN A 9 -9.50 -18.48 -11.32
N GLU A 10 -9.89 -19.42 -10.47
CA GLU A 10 -9.73 -19.33 -9.01
C GLU A 10 -8.24 -19.28 -8.63
N ASN A 11 -7.37 -20.07 -9.28
CA ASN A 11 -5.92 -20.01 -9.06
C ASN A 11 -5.32 -18.66 -9.50
N ALA A 12 -5.79 -18.11 -10.63
CA ALA A 12 -5.37 -16.80 -11.11
C ALA A 12 -5.81 -15.67 -10.18
N GLN A 13 -7.05 -15.71 -9.68
CA GLN A 13 -7.56 -14.75 -8.71
C GLN A 13 -6.82 -14.83 -7.37
N LEU A 14 -6.55 -16.03 -6.87
CA LEU A 14 -5.76 -16.24 -5.64
C LEU A 14 -4.30 -15.79 -5.82
N ARG A 15 -3.66 -16.11 -6.95
CA ARG A 15 -2.31 -15.62 -7.26
C ARG A 15 -2.26 -14.11 -7.40
N GLN A 16 -3.27 -13.50 -8.03
CA GLN A 16 -3.38 -12.05 -8.14
C GLN A 16 -3.60 -11.41 -6.77
N ALA A 17 -4.43 -12.01 -5.91
CA ALA A 17 -4.61 -11.56 -4.54
C ALA A 17 -3.31 -11.66 -3.74
N VAL A 18 -2.61 -12.80 -3.77
CA VAL A 18 -1.33 -12.99 -3.05
C VAL A 18 -0.24 -12.04 -3.56
N ASN A 19 -0.07 -11.91 -4.87
CA ASN A 19 0.91 -10.98 -5.45
C ASN A 19 0.56 -9.53 -5.11
N SER A 20 -0.73 -9.17 -5.10
CA SER A 20 -1.17 -7.85 -4.67
C SER A 20 -0.86 -7.61 -3.20
N HIS A 21 -1.00 -8.60 -2.32
CA HIS A 21 -0.64 -8.46 -0.90
C HIS A 21 0.88 -8.29 -0.73
N ALA A 22 1.71 -9.09 -1.42
CA ALA A 22 3.17 -9.00 -1.29
C ALA A 22 3.72 -7.63 -1.71
N VAL A 23 3.21 -7.05 -2.81
CA VAL A 23 3.62 -5.72 -3.26
C VAL A 23 3.12 -4.63 -2.31
N VAL A 24 1.91 -4.77 -1.77
CA VAL A 24 1.36 -3.83 -0.79
C VAL A 24 2.15 -3.88 0.51
N ASP A 25 2.51 -5.05 1.01
CA ASP A 25 3.30 -5.22 2.22
C ASP A 25 4.70 -4.62 2.07
N GLN A 26 5.33 -4.75 0.89
CA GLN A 26 6.62 -4.10 0.59
C GLN A 26 6.49 -2.57 0.60
N ALA A 27 5.45 -2.03 -0.03
CA ALA A 27 5.20 -0.60 -0.01
C ALA A 27 4.92 -0.09 1.41
N ILE A 28 4.21 -0.85 2.25
CA ILE A 28 4.02 -0.53 3.68
C ILE A 28 5.39 -0.49 4.38
N GLY A 29 6.25 -1.48 4.16
CA GLY A 29 7.61 -1.49 4.73
C GLY A 29 8.43 -0.26 4.34
N VAL A 30 8.34 0.18 3.08
CA VAL A 30 8.95 1.43 2.60
C VAL A 30 8.42 2.63 3.38
N LEU A 31 7.09 2.78 3.53
CA LEU A 31 6.51 3.92 4.23
C LEU A 31 6.91 3.96 5.71
N VAL A 32 6.94 2.80 6.37
CA VAL A 32 7.43 2.69 7.76
C VAL A 32 8.90 3.11 7.84
N ALA A 33 9.75 2.65 6.94
CA ALA A 33 11.18 2.96 6.96
C ALA A 33 11.48 4.44 6.68
N VAL A 34 10.80 5.04 5.70
CA VAL A 34 11.09 6.40 5.23
C VAL A 34 10.37 7.45 6.07
N HIS A 35 9.10 7.23 6.41
CA HIS A 35 8.26 8.21 7.09
C HIS A 35 8.06 7.94 8.58
N ARG A 36 8.59 6.82 9.10
CA ARG A 36 8.50 6.41 10.52
C ARG A 36 7.07 6.36 11.06
N ILE A 37 6.11 6.00 10.22
CA ILE A 37 4.73 5.75 10.63
C ILE A 37 4.59 4.32 11.17
N ALA A 38 3.64 4.07 12.06
CA ALA A 38 3.25 2.72 12.45
C ALA A 38 2.87 1.83 11.26
N SER A 39 3.25 0.55 11.31
CA SER A 39 2.93 -0.42 10.23
C SER A 39 1.41 -0.56 9.99
N ALA A 40 0.60 -0.43 11.03
CA ALA A 40 -0.86 -0.47 10.92
C ALA A 40 -1.43 0.73 10.12
N ALA A 41 -0.70 1.84 10.07
CA ALA A 41 -1.09 3.04 9.33
C ALA A 41 -0.73 2.95 7.84
N GLY A 42 0.28 2.15 7.46
CA GLY A 42 0.81 2.12 6.10
C GLY A 42 -0.22 1.70 5.04
N PHE A 43 -1.07 0.70 5.34
CA PHE A 43 -2.13 0.30 4.41
C PHE A 43 -3.14 1.42 4.18
N GLU A 44 -3.53 2.13 5.24
CA GLU A 44 -4.48 3.23 5.15
C GLU A 44 -3.92 4.41 4.35
N VAL A 45 -2.62 4.70 4.45
CA VAL A 45 -1.94 5.68 3.59
C VAL A 45 -2.09 5.30 2.11
N LEU A 46 -1.74 4.05 1.75
CA LEU A 46 -1.86 3.59 0.36
C LEU A 46 -3.31 3.63 -0.15
N ARG A 47 -4.26 3.26 0.71
CA ARG A 47 -5.70 3.28 0.41
C ARG A 47 -6.21 4.70 0.16
N GLU A 48 -5.80 5.66 0.99
CA GLU A 48 -6.19 7.07 0.89
C GLU A 48 -5.69 7.70 -0.40
N VAL A 49 -4.41 7.52 -0.71
CA VAL A 49 -3.80 7.96 -1.98
C VAL A 49 -4.54 7.34 -3.16
N SER A 50 -4.77 6.03 -3.15
CA SER A 50 -5.50 5.32 -4.20
C SER A 50 -6.88 5.92 -4.49
N GLN A 51 -7.64 6.28 -3.45
CA GLN A 51 -8.96 6.90 -3.59
C GLN A 51 -8.87 8.32 -4.13
N HIS A 52 -7.99 9.16 -3.58
CA HIS A 52 -7.88 10.56 -3.98
C HIS A 52 -7.31 10.75 -5.38
N THR A 53 -6.43 9.84 -5.83
CA THR A 53 -5.87 9.87 -7.18
C THR A 53 -6.66 9.04 -8.17
N ASN A 54 -7.66 8.25 -7.73
CA ASN A 54 -8.37 7.26 -8.53
C ASN A 54 -7.41 6.29 -9.27
N VAL A 55 -6.31 5.92 -8.62
CA VAL A 55 -5.32 4.94 -9.12
C VAL A 55 -5.48 3.66 -8.32
N LYS A 56 -5.36 2.50 -8.96
CA LYS A 56 -5.47 1.20 -8.28
C LYS A 56 -4.43 1.10 -7.16
N LEU A 57 -4.85 0.61 -5.99
CA LEU A 57 -3.99 0.48 -4.81
C LEU A 57 -2.68 -0.27 -5.11
N HIS A 58 -2.74 -1.36 -5.89
CA HIS A 58 -1.56 -2.10 -6.31
C HIS A 58 -0.56 -1.22 -7.08
N THR A 59 -1.04 -0.41 -8.01
CA THR A 59 -0.21 0.51 -8.79
C THR A 59 0.35 1.63 -7.90
N VAL A 60 -0.40 2.12 -6.91
CA VAL A 60 0.13 3.04 -5.89
C VAL A 60 1.27 2.40 -5.10
N ALA A 61 1.11 1.13 -4.70
CA ALA A 61 2.16 0.40 -4.00
C ALA A 61 3.43 0.23 -4.85
N GLU A 62 3.29 -0.11 -6.13
CA GLU A 62 4.43 -0.16 -7.08
C GLU A 62 5.11 1.22 -7.21
N MET A 63 4.34 2.30 -7.29
CA MET A 63 4.87 3.67 -7.36
C MET A 63 5.66 4.03 -6.11
N VAL A 64 5.19 3.66 -4.91
CA VAL A 64 5.90 3.89 -3.64
C VAL A 64 7.21 3.11 -3.59
N ILE A 65 7.22 1.85 -4.04
CA ILE A 65 8.44 1.04 -4.12
C ILE A 65 9.42 1.67 -5.12
N GLY A 66 8.94 2.03 -6.32
CA GLY A 66 9.75 2.68 -7.34
C GLY A 66 10.36 4.00 -6.84
N TRP A 67 9.58 4.79 -6.12
CA TRP A 67 10.04 6.02 -5.50
C TRP A 67 11.17 5.80 -4.49
N ALA A 68 11.05 4.79 -3.62
CA ALA A 68 12.14 4.43 -2.71
C ALA A 68 13.41 3.95 -3.44
N LEU A 69 13.27 3.49 -4.68
CA LEU A 69 14.37 3.12 -5.57
C LEU A 69 14.86 4.28 -6.45
N GLY A 70 14.41 5.52 -6.20
CA GLY A 70 14.86 6.73 -6.87
C GLY A 70 14.05 7.13 -8.11
N GLN A 71 12.90 6.51 -8.36
CA GLN A 71 12.00 6.94 -9.43
C GLN A 71 11.16 8.14 -8.99
N SER A 72 10.75 8.98 -9.94
CA SER A 72 9.83 10.09 -9.67
C SER A 72 8.41 9.55 -9.45
N LEU A 73 7.70 10.14 -8.50
CA LEU A 73 6.24 10.00 -8.41
C LEU A 73 5.55 10.99 -9.36
N PRO A 74 4.35 10.67 -9.87
CA PRO A 74 3.48 11.68 -10.44
C PRO A 74 3.10 12.72 -9.38
N GLU A 75 3.08 14.01 -9.72
CA GLU A 75 2.87 15.12 -8.77
C GLU A 75 1.61 14.95 -7.90
N THR A 76 0.51 14.45 -8.50
CA THR A 76 -0.72 14.18 -7.74
C THR A 76 -0.52 13.10 -6.70
N VAL A 77 0.16 12.00 -7.05
CA VAL A 77 0.42 10.88 -6.12
C VAL A 77 1.37 11.32 -5.01
N GLU A 78 2.42 12.08 -5.34
CA GLU A 78 3.37 12.61 -4.37
C GLU A 78 2.69 13.51 -3.34
N ARG A 79 1.85 14.44 -3.80
CA ARG A 79 1.11 15.36 -2.93
C ARG A 79 0.17 14.60 -2.00
N GLU A 80 -0.65 13.70 -2.53
CA GLU A 80 -1.60 12.92 -1.71
C GLU A 80 -0.85 12.02 -0.73
N LEU A 81 0.29 11.43 -1.14
CA LEU A 81 1.13 10.60 -0.27
C LEU A 81 1.69 11.43 0.90
N GLY A 82 2.22 12.62 0.62
CA GLY A 82 2.72 13.54 1.64
C GLY A 82 1.63 13.95 2.64
N GLN A 83 0.42 14.25 2.17
CA GLN A 83 -0.71 14.59 3.03
C GLN A 83 -1.14 13.40 3.91
N ALA A 84 -1.33 12.23 3.32
CA ALA A 84 -1.76 11.03 4.02
C ALA A 84 -0.74 10.59 5.10
N VAL A 85 0.56 10.71 4.80
CA VAL A 85 1.63 10.47 5.78
C VAL A 85 1.61 11.51 6.89
N GLN A 86 1.48 12.79 6.58
CA GLN A 86 1.49 13.87 7.58
C GLN A 86 0.33 13.74 8.57
N CYS A 87 -0.85 13.34 8.11
CA CYS A 87 -2.01 13.05 8.98
C CYS A 87 -1.74 11.93 10.00
N ARG A 88 -0.83 11.00 9.70
CA ARG A 88 -0.56 9.80 10.51
C ARG A 88 0.74 9.85 11.30
N SER A 89 1.70 10.69 10.89
CA SER A 89 2.99 10.88 11.56
C SER A 89 2.86 11.50 12.96
N GLY A 90 1.69 12.01 13.33
CA GLY A 90 1.39 12.55 14.67
C GLY A 90 0.61 11.61 15.60
N GLN A 91 0.35 10.36 15.21
CA GLN A 91 -0.44 9.40 16.02
C GLN A 91 0.39 8.41 16.85
N ASP A 92 1.73 8.51 16.81
CA ASP A 92 2.63 7.61 17.52
C ASP A 92 3.08 8.17 18.90
N ASP A 93 2.19 8.03 19.90
CA ASP A 93 2.59 7.75 21.30
C ASP A 93 1.44 7.14 22.12
N VAL A 94 1.13 5.84 21.98
CA VAL A 94 0.76 4.98 23.13
C VAL A 94 1.08 3.50 22.81
N PRO A 95 2.18 2.94 23.32
CA PRO A 95 2.31 1.50 23.53
C PRO A 95 1.90 1.14 24.98
N GLY A 96 0.86 0.31 25.14
CA GLY A 96 0.69 -0.51 26.36
C GLY A 96 -0.45 -0.19 27.32
N ARG A 97 -1.72 -0.29 26.89
CA ARG A 97 -2.82 -0.47 27.86
C ARG A 97 -3.17 -1.97 27.95
N PRO A 98 -2.88 -2.66 29.07
CA PRO A 98 -3.44 -3.99 29.30
C PRO A 98 -4.96 -3.88 29.50
N GLN A 99 -5.68 -4.88 29.00
CA GLN A 99 -7.11 -5.08 29.28
C GLN A 99 -7.30 -5.60 30.71
#